data_AF-A0A438ITG2-F1
#
_entry.id   AF-A0A438ITG2-F1
#
_cell.length_a   1.000
_cell.length_b   1.000
_cell.length_c   1.000
_cell.angle_alpha   90.00
_cell.angle_beta   90.00
_cell.angle_gamma   90.00
#
_symmetry.space_group_name_H-M   'P 1'
#
loop_
_entity.id
_entity.type
_entity.pdbx_description
1 polymer ?
#
loop_
_entity_poly.entity_id
_entity_poly.type
_entity_poly.pdbx_seq_one_letter_code
_entity_poly.pdbx_strand_id
1 'polypeptide(L)'
;MTISDILSPIHVPSVVQSFFDHDRVVNHDAHTLSLSLLSIQVTELLDGIFIGCSANHSIVDGTSFWHFLNAWSEIFNAQEKNTSISRPTILTDGCGPVVSLPFTHHDQFISRFEAPILRERIFHFSSESIAKLKAKANAECNSNKISSFQALSALVWRSITRAHCLPHEQKTICGLAVNNRTRLDPPLARELLWELNSDGREGGGSIDLEVCLTLNSMSALESNPEFMEAVSISS
;
A
#
# COMPACT_ATOMS: atom_id res chain seq x y z
N MET A 1 9.99 11.48 22.54
CA MET A 1 9.29 10.34 21.94
C MET A 1 10.34 9.37 21.44
N THR A 2 10.15 8.11 21.78
CA THR A 2 11.02 6.97 21.47
C THR A 2 10.41 6.13 20.34
N ILE A 3 11.16 5.17 19.80
CA ILE A 3 10.64 4.16 18.87
C ILE A 3 9.51 3.35 19.52
N SER A 4 9.66 2.98 20.80
CA SER A 4 8.65 2.20 21.54
C SER A 4 7.33 2.96 21.69
N ASP A 5 7.38 4.28 21.87
CA ASP A 5 6.17 5.12 21.93
C ASP A 5 5.34 5.02 20.63
N ILE A 6 5.97 4.68 19.50
CA ILE A 6 5.33 4.53 18.18
C ILE A 6 4.89 3.08 17.93
N LEU A 7 5.76 2.10 18.21
CA LEU A 7 5.56 0.70 17.80
C LEU A 7 4.82 -0.18 18.83
N SER A 8 4.88 0.17 20.12
CA SER A 8 4.27 -0.65 21.19
C SER A 8 2.76 -0.50 21.33
N PRO A 9 2.13 0.68 21.07
CA PRO A 9 0.68 0.81 21.14
C PRO A 9 -0.06 -0.07 20.13
N ILE A 10 -1.26 -0.55 20.51
CA ILE A 10 -2.14 -1.33 19.62
C ILE A 10 -2.62 -0.49 18.42
N HIS A 11 -2.87 0.79 18.66
CA HIS A 11 -3.25 1.75 17.63
C HIS A 11 -2.09 2.69 17.35
N VAL A 12 -1.86 3.00 16.07
CA VAL A 12 -0.83 3.94 15.66
C VAL A 12 -1.10 5.30 16.33
N PRO A 13 -0.15 5.86 17.08
CA PRO A 13 -0.33 7.15 17.74
C PRO A 13 -0.62 8.27 16.75
N SER A 14 -1.58 9.13 17.05
CA SER A 14 -1.97 10.24 16.14
C SER A 14 -0.83 11.20 15.82
N VAL A 15 0.19 11.29 16.69
CA VAL A 15 1.38 12.11 16.44
C VAL A 15 2.16 11.65 15.21
N VAL A 16 2.07 10.37 14.83
CA VAL A 16 2.74 9.82 13.64
C VAL A 16 2.30 10.53 12.36
N GLN A 17 1.05 11.00 12.29
CA GLN A 17 0.55 11.77 11.15
C GLN A 17 1.34 13.08 10.93
N SER A 18 1.90 13.66 12.00
CA SER A 18 2.73 14.87 11.91
C SER A 18 4.14 14.63 11.38
N PHE A 19 4.53 13.37 11.14
CA PHE A 19 5.82 13.03 10.53
C PHE A 19 5.74 12.93 9.01
N PHE A 20 4.58 13.27 8.43
CA PHE A 20 4.35 13.31 6.99
C PHE A 20 3.87 14.70 6.59
N ASP A 21 4.35 15.18 5.44
CA ASP A 21 3.81 16.36 4.79
C ASP A 21 2.59 16.02 3.93
N HIS A 22 1.86 17.04 3.50
CA HIS A 22 0.73 16.93 2.56
C HIS A 22 -0.44 16.08 3.06
N ASP A 23 -0.67 16.01 4.38
CA ASP A 23 -1.91 15.42 4.92
C ASP A 23 -3.15 16.07 4.29
N ARG A 24 -4.12 15.24 3.92
CA ARG A 24 -5.40 15.62 3.27
C ARG A 24 -5.29 16.30 1.89
N VAL A 25 -4.10 16.37 1.31
CA VAL A 25 -3.91 16.87 -0.06
C VAL A 25 -4.30 15.78 -1.06
N VAL A 26 -5.06 16.13 -2.11
CA VAL A 26 -5.36 15.20 -3.21
C VAL A 26 -4.37 15.40 -4.37
N ASN A 27 -4.13 14.38 -5.20
CA ASN A 27 -3.14 14.44 -6.30
C ASN A 27 -3.30 15.68 -7.19
N HIS A 28 -4.53 16.10 -7.46
CA HIS A 28 -4.80 17.27 -8.30
C HIS A 28 -4.34 18.60 -7.67
N ASP A 29 -4.28 18.70 -6.34
CA ASP A 29 -3.90 19.94 -5.67
C ASP A 29 -2.46 20.34 -6.02
N ALA A 30 -1.58 19.39 -6.32
CA ALA A 30 -0.22 19.66 -6.79
C ALA A 30 -0.15 20.41 -8.14
N HIS A 31 -1.23 20.43 -8.93
CA HIS A 31 -1.29 21.25 -10.14
C HIS A 31 -1.55 22.73 -9.87
N THR A 32 -2.19 23.07 -8.74
CA THR A 32 -2.79 24.39 -8.51
C THR A 32 -2.20 25.11 -7.30
N LEU A 33 -1.85 24.34 -6.28
CA LEU A 33 -1.11 24.76 -5.11
C LEU A 33 0.33 24.34 -5.39
N SER A 34 1.31 25.23 -5.25
CA SER A 34 2.74 24.95 -5.51
C SER A 34 3.33 23.97 -4.48
N LEU A 35 2.77 22.76 -4.45
CA LEU A 35 3.09 21.66 -3.56
C LEU A 35 4.11 20.75 -4.22
N SER A 36 4.98 20.15 -3.41
CA SER A 36 5.98 19.21 -3.90
C SER A 36 5.31 17.89 -4.28
N LEU A 37 5.68 17.32 -5.43
CA LEU A 37 5.21 15.99 -5.86
C LEU A 37 5.81 14.84 -5.04
N LEU A 38 6.92 15.11 -4.35
CA LEU A 38 7.57 14.25 -3.38
C LEU A 38 8.04 15.12 -2.21
N SER A 39 7.69 14.75 -0.99
CA SER A 39 8.30 15.27 0.24
C SER A 39 8.89 14.13 1.06
N ILE A 40 10.04 14.41 1.68
CA ILE A 40 10.72 13.50 2.61
C ILE A 40 11.00 14.28 3.89
N GLN A 41 10.41 13.83 4.99
CA GLN A 41 10.57 14.43 6.30
C GLN A 41 11.37 13.47 7.20
N VAL A 42 12.45 13.97 7.79
CA VAL A 42 13.26 13.23 8.75
C VAL A 42 12.96 13.75 10.15
N THR A 43 12.42 12.89 11.01
CA THR A 43 12.08 13.20 12.39
C THR A 43 13.02 12.44 13.32
N GLU A 44 13.83 13.17 14.08
CA GLU A 44 14.72 12.60 15.10
C GLU A 44 13.92 12.20 16.35
N LEU A 45 14.07 10.94 16.76
CA LEU A 45 13.51 10.39 18.00
C LEU A 45 14.63 10.31 19.04
N LEU A 46 14.26 10.11 20.31
CA LEU A 46 15.25 10.00 21.39
C LEU A 46 16.24 8.83 21.19
N ASP A 47 15.81 7.77 20.50
CA ASP A 47 16.53 6.52 20.31
C ASP A 47 16.47 6.02 18.85
N GLY A 48 16.14 6.90 17.90
CA GLY A 48 15.93 6.50 16.50
C GLY A 48 15.66 7.64 15.54
N ILE A 49 15.37 7.26 14.29
CA ILE A 49 14.98 8.18 13.22
C ILE A 49 13.71 7.65 12.56
N PHE A 50 12.76 8.53 12.31
CA PHE A 50 11.61 8.27 11.46
C PHE A 50 11.78 9.02 10.14
N ILE A 51 11.62 8.33 9.01
CA ILE A 51 11.64 8.92 7.67
C ILE A 51 10.24 8.81 7.08
N GLY A 52 9.52 9.92 7.06
CA GLY A 52 8.20 10.03 6.43
C GLY A 52 8.34 10.44 4.97
N CYS A 53 7.56 9.82 4.09
CA CYS A 53 7.56 10.08 2.66
C CYS A 53 6.15 10.33 2.17
N SER A 54 5.93 11.44 1.47
CA SER A 54 4.66 11.79 0.84
C SER A 54 4.86 11.98 -0.65
N ALA A 55 4.23 11.14 -1.48
CA ALA A 55 4.42 11.16 -2.92
C ALA A 55 3.08 11.22 -3.67
N ASN A 56 3.01 12.06 -4.71
CA ASN A 56 1.83 12.18 -5.55
C ASN A 56 1.67 10.92 -6.42
N HIS A 57 0.58 10.18 -6.21
CA HIS A 57 0.38 8.87 -6.86
C HIS A 57 0.21 8.96 -8.39
N SER A 58 -0.03 10.16 -8.94
CA SER A 58 -0.08 10.37 -10.39
C SER A 58 1.29 10.25 -11.09
N ILE A 59 2.40 10.36 -10.33
CA ILE A 59 3.75 10.22 -10.88
C ILE A 59 4.48 8.96 -10.41
N VAL A 60 3.91 8.21 -9.48
CA VAL A 60 4.57 7.05 -8.86
C VAL A 60 3.53 6.05 -8.38
N ASP A 61 3.82 4.76 -8.56
CA ASP A 61 3.12 3.67 -7.89
C ASP A 61 4.02 3.00 -6.83
N GLY A 62 3.48 2.05 -6.07
CA GLY A 62 4.26 1.37 -5.01
C GLY A 62 5.57 0.72 -5.51
N THR A 63 5.61 0.22 -6.75
CA THR A 63 6.83 -0.41 -7.31
C THR A 63 7.90 0.65 -7.60
N SER A 64 7.52 1.71 -8.31
CA SER A 64 8.42 2.81 -8.66
C SER A 64 8.85 3.63 -7.43
N PHE A 65 8.00 3.74 -6.41
CA PHE A 65 8.35 4.34 -5.12
C PHE A 65 9.47 3.56 -4.41
N TRP A 66 9.36 2.22 -4.35
CA TRP A 66 10.44 1.40 -3.79
C TRP A 66 11.71 1.43 -4.63
N HIS A 67 11.61 1.55 -5.96
CA HIS A 67 12.78 1.78 -6.80
C HIS A 67 13.48 3.10 -6.45
N PHE A 68 12.72 4.19 -6.24
CA PHE A 68 13.27 5.46 -5.79
C PHE A 68 14.01 5.30 -4.45
N LEU A 69 13.41 4.68 -3.44
CA LEU A 69 14.06 4.50 -2.13
C LEU A 69 15.33 3.65 -2.21
N ASN A 70 15.33 2.60 -3.03
CA ASN A 70 16.52 1.76 -3.24
C ASN A 70 17.64 2.55 -3.94
N ALA A 71 17.32 3.31 -5.00
CA ALA A 71 18.30 4.15 -5.68
C ALA A 71 18.84 5.25 -4.77
N TRP A 72 17.97 5.87 -3.95
CA TRP A 72 18.36 6.84 -2.94
C TRP A 72 19.37 6.21 -1.96
N SER A 73 19.08 5.02 -1.43
CA SER A 73 20.00 4.26 -0.57
C SER A 73 21.33 3.91 -1.25
N GLU A 74 21.31 3.47 -2.52
CA GLU A 74 22.52 3.18 -3.30
C GLU A 74 23.44 4.41 -3.41
N ILE A 75 22.87 5.59 -3.68
CA ILE A 75 23.62 6.85 -3.80
C ILE A 75 24.35 7.19 -2.49
N PHE A 76 23.69 7.05 -1.35
CA PHE A 76 24.32 7.35 -0.04
C PHE A 76 25.39 6.32 0.34
N ASN A 77 25.19 5.05 0.00
CA ASN A 77 26.18 4.00 0.24
C ASN A 77 27.42 4.13 -0.65
N ALA A 78 27.30 4.77 -1.81
CA ALA A 78 28.37 4.91 -2.79
C ALA A 78 29.47 5.92 -2.40
N GLN A 79 29.27 6.76 -1.37
CA GLN A 79 30.26 7.73 -0.85
C GLN A 79 31.06 8.47 -1.94
N GLU A 80 30.38 9.07 -2.91
CA GLU A 80 30.97 9.86 -4.03
C GLU A 80 31.80 9.08 -5.06
N LYS A 81 31.86 7.74 -5.01
CA LYS A 81 32.40 6.95 -6.12
C LYS A 81 31.40 6.96 -7.27
N ASN A 82 31.86 7.22 -8.50
CA ASN A 82 31.07 7.16 -9.74
C ASN A 82 30.28 5.84 -9.79
N THR A 83 29.00 5.91 -9.43
CA THR A 83 28.11 4.75 -9.38
C THR A 83 27.08 4.91 -10.48
N SER A 84 27.10 3.96 -11.41
CA SER A 84 25.96 3.65 -12.25
C SER A 84 24.85 3.17 -11.32
N ILE A 85 23.80 3.97 -11.13
CA ILE A 85 22.55 3.52 -10.48
C ILE A 85 22.15 2.19 -11.12
N SER A 86 21.88 1.17 -10.31
CA SER A 86 21.69 -0.19 -10.83
C SER A 86 20.53 -0.27 -11.84
N ARG A 87 19.56 0.64 -11.70
CA ARG A 87 18.32 0.72 -12.48
C ARG A 87 17.89 2.17 -12.69
N PRO A 88 18.38 2.87 -13.73
CA PRO A 88 17.99 4.25 -13.98
C PRO A 88 16.49 4.35 -14.30
N THR A 89 15.84 5.38 -13.77
CA THR A 89 14.43 5.66 -14.02
C THR A 89 14.22 5.98 -15.50
N ILE A 90 13.30 5.27 -16.14
CA ILE A 90 12.92 5.54 -17.52
C ILE A 90 11.68 6.44 -17.48
N LEU A 91 11.86 7.71 -17.87
CA LEU A 91 10.75 8.58 -18.22
C LEU A 91 10.50 8.38 -19.71
N THR A 92 9.37 7.78 -20.07
CA THR A 92 8.99 7.67 -21.48
C THR A 92 8.28 8.94 -21.90
N ASP A 93 8.69 9.55 -23.00
CA ASP A 93 7.88 10.57 -23.67
C ASP A 93 6.51 9.96 -23.98
N GLY A 94 5.43 10.66 -23.60
CA GLY A 94 4.06 10.16 -23.70
C GLY A 94 3.74 9.65 -25.11
N CYS A 95 3.75 8.34 -25.28
CA CYS A 95 3.59 7.69 -26.57
C CYS A 95 2.21 7.04 -26.63
N GLY A 96 1.22 7.82 -27.06
CA GLY A 96 -0.13 7.33 -27.28
C GLY A 96 -1.05 8.47 -27.73
N PRO A 97 -2.16 8.19 -28.44
CA PRO A 97 -3.16 9.19 -28.73
C PRO A 97 -3.72 9.75 -27.42
N VAL A 98 -3.80 11.08 -27.31
CA VAL A 98 -4.46 11.74 -26.18
C VAL A 98 -5.95 11.42 -26.25
N VAL A 99 -6.39 10.48 -25.43
CA VAL A 99 -7.82 10.18 -25.27
C VAL A 99 -8.42 11.27 -24.40
N SER A 100 -9.25 12.11 -25.00
CA SER A 100 -10.05 13.07 -24.24
C SER A 100 -11.16 12.32 -23.53
N LEU A 101 -11.07 12.24 -22.20
CA LEU A 101 -12.18 11.78 -21.37
C LEU A 101 -13.29 12.83 -21.39
N PRO A 102 -14.57 12.45 -21.30
CA PRO A 102 -15.71 13.37 -21.42
C PRO A 102 -15.94 14.19 -20.14
N PHE A 103 -14.87 14.76 -19.57
CA PHE A 103 -14.93 15.62 -18.40
C PHE A 103 -14.66 17.06 -18.83
N THR A 104 -15.57 17.97 -18.46
CA THR A 104 -15.42 19.41 -18.79
C THR A 104 -14.85 20.22 -17.63
N HIS A 105 -14.97 19.72 -16.40
CA HIS A 105 -14.49 20.36 -15.18
C HIS A 105 -13.93 19.32 -14.20
N HIS A 106 -12.98 19.74 -13.35
CA HIS A 106 -12.24 18.86 -12.46
C HIS A 106 -13.06 18.34 -11.27
N ASP A 107 -14.11 19.06 -10.88
CA ASP A 107 -15.11 18.64 -9.90
C ASP A 107 -15.88 17.37 -10.32
N GLN A 108 -15.88 17.01 -11.61
CA GLN A 108 -16.52 15.78 -12.11
C GLN A 108 -15.74 14.51 -11.80
N PHE A 109 -14.44 14.61 -11.49
CA PHE A 109 -13.59 13.44 -11.22
C PHE A 109 -12.75 13.56 -9.93
N ILE A 110 -12.71 14.75 -9.31
CA ILE A 110 -12.09 14.92 -8.00
C ILE A 110 -13.14 14.75 -6.92
N SER A 111 -13.03 13.66 -6.16
CA SER A 111 -13.78 13.49 -4.92
C SER A 111 -12.98 14.08 -3.77
N ARG A 112 -13.51 15.12 -3.13
CA ARG A 112 -12.99 15.62 -1.85
C ARG A 112 -13.78 14.98 -0.73
N PHE A 113 -13.28 13.86 -0.24
CA PHE A 113 -13.86 13.16 0.90
C PHE A 113 -13.21 13.63 2.20
N GLU A 114 -14.00 14.22 3.09
CA GLU A 114 -13.55 14.45 4.46
C GLU A 114 -13.63 13.14 5.24
N ALA A 115 -12.49 12.50 5.41
CA ALA A 115 -12.41 11.31 6.23
C ALA A 115 -12.76 11.64 7.69
N PRO A 116 -13.60 10.82 8.36
CA PRO A 116 -13.80 10.93 9.79
C PRO A 116 -12.48 10.65 10.52
N ILE A 117 -12.43 10.90 11.83
CA ILE A 117 -11.25 10.53 12.62
C ILE A 117 -11.07 9.01 12.54
N LEU A 118 -10.01 8.58 11.87
CA LEU A 118 -9.62 7.19 11.74
C LEU A 118 -8.68 6.80 12.87
N ARG A 119 -8.79 5.55 13.33
CA ARG A 119 -7.78 4.91 14.18
C ARG A 119 -7.15 3.80 13.37
N GLU A 120 -5.84 3.86 13.22
CA GLU A 120 -5.09 2.86 12.50
C GLU A 120 -4.63 1.75 13.46
N ARG A 121 -4.68 0.51 13.00
CA ARG A 121 -4.17 -0.66 13.71
C ARG A 121 -3.46 -1.56 12.72
N ILE A 122 -2.25 -1.96 13.06
CA ILE A 122 -1.43 -2.85 12.24
C ILE A 122 -1.58 -4.27 12.76
N PHE A 123 -1.95 -5.21 11.88
CA PHE A 123 -1.96 -6.63 12.17
C PHE A 123 -0.73 -7.29 11.54
N HIS A 124 0.16 -7.81 12.36
CA HIS A 124 1.33 -8.53 11.88
C HIS A 124 0.98 -9.99 11.58
N PHE A 125 1.42 -10.49 10.43
CA PHE A 125 1.34 -11.90 10.08
C PHE A 125 2.75 -12.44 9.82
N SER A 126 3.19 -13.37 10.66
CA SER A 126 4.49 -14.01 10.52
C SER A 126 4.57 -14.82 9.22
N SER A 127 5.80 -15.04 8.74
CA SER A 127 6.05 -15.89 7.58
C SER A 127 5.50 -17.32 7.79
N GLU A 128 5.55 -17.83 9.02
CA GLU A 128 4.97 -19.12 9.39
C GLU A 128 3.44 -19.12 9.25
N SER A 129 2.77 -18.11 9.82
CA SER A 129 1.31 -17.96 9.69
C SER A 129 0.88 -17.86 8.22
N ILE A 130 1.60 -17.07 7.43
CA ILE A 130 1.33 -16.92 5.98
C ILE A 130 1.54 -18.24 5.24
N ALA A 131 2.61 -18.98 5.54
CA ALA A 131 2.86 -20.29 4.94
C ALA A 131 1.76 -21.29 5.27
N LYS A 132 1.27 -21.32 6.52
CA LYS A 132 0.12 -22.13 6.94
C LYS A 132 -1.16 -21.76 6.18
N LEU A 133 -1.45 -20.46 6.05
CA LEU A 133 -2.60 -19.98 5.27
C LEU A 133 -2.52 -20.40 3.80
N LYS A 134 -1.35 -20.23 3.17
CA LYS A 134 -1.11 -20.64 1.78
C LYS A 134 -1.31 -22.14 1.61
N ALA A 135 -0.77 -22.96 2.52
CA ALA A 135 -0.92 -24.41 2.48
C ALA A 135 -2.38 -24.84 2.63
N LYS A 136 -3.11 -24.26 3.61
CA LYS A 136 -4.53 -24.53 3.84
C LYS A 136 -5.38 -24.19 2.60
N ALA A 137 -5.20 -22.99 2.03
CA ALA A 137 -5.96 -22.55 0.86
C ALA A 137 -5.72 -23.47 -0.36
N ASN A 138 -4.47 -23.87 -0.60
CA ASN A 138 -4.13 -24.79 -1.68
C ASN A 138 -4.74 -26.19 -1.47
N ALA A 139 -4.74 -26.70 -0.23
CA ALA A 139 -5.37 -27.97 0.10
C ALA A 139 -6.90 -27.93 -0.10
N GLU A 140 -7.59 -26.91 0.41
CA GLU A 140 -9.05 -26.75 0.28
C GLU A 140 -9.49 -26.61 -1.18
N CYS A 141 -8.67 -25.97 -2.02
CA CYS A 141 -8.96 -25.78 -3.44
C CYS A 141 -8.40 -26.87 -4.37
N ASN A 142 -7.78 -27.94 -3.82
CA ASN A 142 -7.06 -28.95 -4.61
C ASN A 142 -6.11 -28.34 -5.66
N SER A 143 -5.36 -27.32 -5.26
CA SER A 143 -4.49 -26.51 -6.12
C SER A 143 -3.10 -26.38 -5.51
N ASN A 144 -2.12 -25.99 -6.32
CA ASN A 144 -0.80 -25.57 -5.87
C ASN A 144 -0.42 -24.17 -6.39
N LYS A 145 -1.41 -23.44 -6.93
CA LYS A 145 -1.22 -22.16 -7.63
C LYS A 145 -1.60 -20.94 -6.78
N ILE A 146 -2.24 -21.15 -5.63
CA ILE A 146 -2.67 -20.03 -4.77
C ILE A 146 -1.44 -19.46 -4.09
N SER A 147 -1.21 -18.16 -4.31
CA SER A 147 -0.08 -17.43 -3.72
C SER A 147 -0.32 -17.07 -2.25
N SER A 148 0.75 -16.67 -1.55
CA SER A 148 0.65 -16.15 -0.18
C SER A 148 -0.26 -14.92 -0.12
N PHE A 149 -0.13 -14.02 -1.10
CA PHE A 149 -0.98 -12.84 -1.24
C PHE A 149 -2.45 -13.21 -1.39
N GLN A 150 -2.77 -14.13 -2.31
CA GLN A 150 -4.15 -14.56 -2.53
C GLN A 150 -4.75 -15.23 -1.28
N ALA A 151 -3.98 -16.06 -0.59
CA ALA A 151 -4.43 -16.72 0.65
C ALA A 151 -4.72 -15.69 1.75
N LEU A 152 -3.84 -14.72 1.97
CA LEU A 152 -4.02 -13.67 2.97
C LEU A 152 -5.19 -12.73 2.61
N SER A 153 -5.25 -12.24 1.37
CA SER A 153 -6.35 -11.38 0.88
C SER A 153 -7.71 -12.07 1.01
N ALA A 154 -7.78 -13.38 0.73
CA ALA A 154 -8.99 -14.16 0.91
C ALA A 154 -9.40 -14.28 2.39
N LEU A 155 -8.45 -14.52 3.31
CA LEU A 155 -8.73 -14.52 4.75
C LEU A 155 -9.25 -13.16 5.22
N VAL A 156 -8.56 -12.08 4.86
CA VAL A 156 -8.93 -10.71 5.23
C VAL A 156 -10.32 -10.38 4.72
N TRP A 157 -10.57 -10.59 3.42
CA TRP A 157 -11.87 -10.29 2.82
C TRP A 157 -13.00 -11.12 3.43
N ARG A 158 -12.79 -12.41 3.66
CA ARG A 158 -13.79 -13.28 4.32
C ARG A 158 -14.06 -12.83 5.75
N SER A 159 -13.03 -12.48 6.50
CA SER A 159 -13.15 -12.07 7.91
C SER A 159 -13.88 -10.74 8.03
N ILE A 160 -13.59 -9.78 7.15
CA ILE A 160 -14.28 -8.49 7.07
C ILE A 160 -15.74 -8.66 6.64
N THR A 161 -16.00 -9.49 5.63
CA THR A 161 -17.37 -9.79 5.18
C THR A 161 -18.21 -10.36 6.32
N ARG A 162 -17.64 -11.27 7.12
CA ARG A 162 -18.30 -11.79 8.33
C ARG A 162 -18.49 -10.71 9.40
N ALA A 163 -17.47 -9.88 9.64
CA ALA A 163 -17.52 -8.80 10.63
C ALA A 163 -18.56 -7.71 10.31
N HIS A 164 -18.92 -7.54 9.04
CA HIS A 164 -19.99 -6.65 8.63
C HIS A 164 -21.41 -7.21 8.88
N CYS A 165 -21.56 -8.52 9.17
CA CYS A 165 -22.86 -9.18 9.37
C CYS A 165 -23.88 -8.85 8.27
N LEU A 166 -23.42 -8.83 7.01
CA LEU A 166 -24.27 -8.45 5.87
C LEU A 166 -25.34 -9.52 5.60
N PRO A 167 -26.51 -9.13 5.05
CA PRO A 167 -27.48 -10.06 4.50
C PRO A 167 -26.83 -10.99 3.47
N HIS A 168 -27.30 -12.23 3.38
CA HIS A 168 -26.69 -13.27 2.54
C HIS A 168 -26.66 -12.89 1.04
N GLU A 169 -27.64 -12.11 0.60
CA GLU A 169 -27.79 -11.67 -0.78
C GLU A 169 -26.98 -10.40 -1.10
N GLN A 170 -26.39 -9.75 -0.09
CA GLN A 170 -25.64 -8.52 -0.29
C GLN A 170 -24.32 -8.81 -1.00
N LYS A 171 -24.13 -8.18 -2.16
CA LYS A 171 -22.88 -8.26 -2.91
C LYS A 171 -21.77 -7.52 -2.18
N THR A 172 -20.61 -8.15 -2.10
CA THR A 172 -19.36 -7.56 -1.60
C THR A 172 -18.34 -7.47 -2.73
N ILE A 173 -17.42 -6.50 -2.62
CA ILE A 173 -16.37 -6.27 -3.62
C ILE A 173 -15.03 -6.27 -2.88
N CYS A 174 -14.03 -6.94 -3.46
CA CYS A 174 -12.64 -6.87 -3.04
C CYS A 174 -11.81 -6.39 -4.24
N GLY A 175 -11.30 -5.17 -4.13
CA GLY A 175 -10.42 -4.57 -5.14
C GLY A 175 -8.96 -4.75 -4.76
N LEU A 176 -8.13 -5.18 -5.72
CA LEU A 176 -6.70 -5.40 -5.52
C LEU A 176 -5.93 -4.66 -6.61
N ALA A 177 -4.98 -3.81 -6.22
CA ALA A 177 -4.06 -3.13 -7.14
C ALA A 177 -2.94 -4.07 -7.58
N VAL A 178 -2.55 -4.04 -8.87
CA VAL A 178 -1.52 -4.95 -9.36
C VAL A 178 -0.69 -4.39 -10.51
N ASN A 179 0.62 -4.52 -10.39
CA ASN A 179 1.58 -4.19 -11.43
C ASN A 179 1.30 -4.86 -12.80
N ASN A 180 0.94 -4.03 -13.78
CA ASN A 180 0.66 -4.43 -15.16
C ASN A 180 1.89 -4.45 -16.08
N ARG A 181 3.05 -3.96 -15.65
CA ARG A 181 4.17 -3.71 -16.57
C ARG A 181 4.54 -4.93 -17.41
N THR A 182 4.58 -6.12 -16.80
CA THR A 182 4.90 -7.37 -17.50
C THR A 182 3.72 -8.00 -18.25
N ARG A 183 2.51 -7.43 -18.14
CA ARG A 183 1.27 -7.94 -18.74
C ARG A 183 0.86 -7.19 -20.00
N LEU A 184 1.43 -6.01 -20.22
CA LEU A 184 1.23 -5.25 -21.46
C LEU A 184 1.99 -5.90 -22.62
N ASP A 185 1.55 -5.62 -23.84
CA ASP A 185 2.19 -6.03 -25.08
C ASP A 185 2.53 -4.80 -25.94
N PRO A 186 3.82 -4.44 -26.07
CA PRO A 186 4.99 -5.11 -25.50
C PRO A 186 5.11 -4.89 -23.97
N PRO A 187 5.78 -5.79 -23.23
CA PRO A 187 6.02 -5.62 -21.81
C PRO A 187 6.82 -4.35 -21.52
N LEU A 188 6.39 -3.63 -20.49
CA LEU A 188 7.04 -2.42 -20.01
C LEU A 188 8.16 -2.74 -19.00
N ALA A 189 9.19 -1.89 -18.98
CA ALA A 189 10.30 -1.99 -18.02
C ALA A 189 9.78 -1.77 -16.59
N ARG A 190 10.33 -2.53 -15.62
CA ARG A 190 9.91 -2.49 -14.19
C ARG A 190 10.20 -1.14 -13.54
N GLU A 191 11.16 -0.43 -14.10
CA GLU A 191 11.74 0.83 -13.65
C GLU A 191 10.94 2.06 -14.09
N LEU A 192 9.86 1.87 -14.85
CA LEU A 192 8.96 2.95 -15.27
C LEU A 192 8.17 3.52 -14.08
N LEU A 193 8.01 4.84 -14.05
CA LEU A 193 7.28 5.56 -13.00
C LEU A 193 5.74 5.50 -13.12
N TRP A 194 5.21 5.08 -14.27
CA TRP A 194 3.78 5.16 -14.57
C TRP A 194 2.92 4.17 -13.79
N GLU A 195 1.75 4.63 -13.33
CA GLU A 195 0.74 3.81 -12.69
C GLU A 195 0.00 2.93 -13.70
N LEU A 196 0.13 1.61 -13.55
CA LEU A 196 -0.63 0.65 -14.35
C LEU A 196 -1.07 -0.51 -13.44
N ASN A 197 -2.36 -0.54 -13.08
CA ASN A 197 -2.92 -1.51 -12.14
C ASN A 197 -3.96 -2.49 -12.77
N SER A 198 -3.70 -3.81 -12.80
CA SER A 198 -4.69 -4.92 -12.94
C SER A 198 -4.10 -6.34 -12.72
N ASP A 199 -4.82 -7.14 -11.92
CA ASP A 199 -4.68 -8.55 -11.45
C ASP A 199 -3.28 -9.19 -11.16
N GLY A 200 -3.19 -10.03 -10.11
CA GLY A 200 -2.03 -10.35 -9.23
C GLY A 200 -1.06 -11.44 -9.68
N ARG A 201 0.27 -11.23 -9.63
CA ARG A 201 1.24 -12.35 -9.45
C ARG A 201 2.49 -11.94 -8.65
N GLU A 202 3.05 -12.94 -7.95
CA GLU A 202 4.04 -12.85 -6.85
C GLU A 202 5.33 -12.07 -7.17
N GLY A 203 5.74 -11.22 -6.22
CA GLY A 203 7.10 -10.71 -6.04
C GLY A 203 7.52 -10.91 -4.58
N GLY A 204 8.80 -11.20 -4.33
CA GLY A 204 9.35 -11.45 -2.99
C GLY A 204 9.50 -10.17 -2.17
N GLY A 205 8.38 -9.63 -1.68
CA GLY A 205 8.31 -8.48 -0.77
C GLY A 205 7.36 -8.73 0.40
N SER A 206 7.17 -7.72 1.26
CA SER A 206 6.08 -7.70 2.25
C SER A 206 4.72 -7.70 1.54
N ILE A 207 3.71 -8.26 2.19
CA ILE A 207 2.31 -8.15 1.75
C ILE A 207 1.64 -7.16 2.68
N ASP A 208 1.24 -6.02 2.13
CA ASP A 208 0.50 -4.98 2.85
C ASP A 208 -0.92 -4.91 2.30
N LEU A 209 -1.91 -4.97 3.20
CA LEU A 209 -3.34 -4.86 2.89
C LEU A 209 -3.94 -3.81 3.81
N GLU A 210 -4.53 -2.77 3.23
CA GLU A 210 -5.18 -1.69 3.96
C GLU A 210 -6.69 -1.75 3.72
N VAL A 211 -7.46 -1.70 4.81
CA VAL A 211 -8.92 -1.62 4.75
C VAL A 211 -9.44 -0.69 5.83
N CYS A 212 -10.35 0.22 5.47
CA CYS A 212 -11.05 1.07 6.41
C CYS A 212 -12.36 0.41 6.85
N LEU A 213 -12.56 0.27 8.17
CA LEU A 213 -13.73 -0.35 8.77
C LEU A 213 -14.43 0.60 9.73
N THR A 214 -15.73 0.41 9.93
CA THR A 214 -16.44 1.04 11.05
C THR A 214 -15.94 0.48 12.37
N LEU A 215 -16.07 1.23 13.47
CA LEU A 215 -15.64 0.77 14.80
C LEU A 215 -16.24 -0.59 15.17
N ASN A 216 -17.54 -0.78 14.90
CA ASN A 216 -18.23 -2.05 15.18
C ASN A 216 -17.66 -3.21 14.35
N SER A 217 -17.39 -2.98 13.05
CA SER A 217 -16.80 -4.00 12.18
C SER A 217 -15.36 -4.31 12.56
N MET A 218 -14.60 -3.31 13.00
CA MET A 218 -13.25 -3.50 13.53
C MET A 218 -13.28 -4.36 14.80
N SER A 219 -14.13 -4.04 15.78
CA SER A 219 -14.25 -4.86 17.01
C SER A 219 -14.71 -6.29 16.72
N ALA A 220 -15.59 -6.49 15.73
CA ALA A 220 -16.00 -7.81 15.29
C ALA A 220 -14.86 -8.59 14.60
N LEU A 221 -14.01 -7.91 13.82
CA LEU A 221 -12.81 -8.50 13.23
C LEU A 221 -11.79 -8.90 14.30
N GLU A 222 -11.57 -8.04 15.30
CA GLU A 222 -10.68 -8.30 16.43
C GLU A 222 -11.15 -9.45 17.33
N SER A 223 -12.45 -9.75 17.30
CA SER A 223 -13.06 -10.87 18.02
C SER A 223 -13.15 -12.15 17.16
N ASN A 224 -12.74 -12.10 15.90
CA ASN A 224 -12.82 -13.24 14.98
C ASN A 224 -11.67 -14.23 15.27
N PRO A 225 -11.95 -15.44 15.75
CA PRO A 225 -10.90 -16.38 16.16
C PRO A 225 -10.07 -16.88 14.97
N GLU A 226 -10.67 -17.09 13.80
CA GLU A 226 -9.94 -17.53 12.60
C GLU A 226 -8.96 -16.46 12.11
N PHE A 227 -9.37 -15.20 12.18
CA PHE A 227 -8.51 -14.08 11.81
C PHE A 227 -7.38 -13.91 12.83
N MET A 228 -7.72 -13.84 14.12
CA MET A 228 -6.76 -13.60 15.19
C MET A 228 -5.79 -14.77 15.44
N GLU A 229 -6.16 -16.01 15.08
CA GLU A 229 -5.25 -17.16 15.08
C GLU A 229 -4.13 -17.00 14.04
N ALA A 230 -4.42 -16.34 12.91
CA ALA A 230 -3.41 -16.07 11.89
C ALA A 230 -2.53 -14.86 12.24
N VAL A 231 -3.07 -13.91 13.00
CA VAL A 231 -2.33 -12.73 13.49
C VAL A 231 -1.25 -13.17 14.47
N SER A 232 -0.04 -12.71 14.24
CA SER A 232 1.09 -12.91 15.13
C SER A 232 0.97 -11.93 16.29
N ILE A 233 1.00 -12.45 17.51
CA ILE A 233 1.08 -11.61 18.71
C ILE A 233 2.44 -10.94 18.66
N SER A 234 2.45 -9.62 18.65
CA SER A 234 3.68 -8.84 18.82
C SER A 234 4.28 -9.20 20.17
N SER A 235 5.38 -9.96 20.14
CA SER A 235 6.26 -10.20 21.28
C SER A 235 7.10 -8.96 21.57
#